data_AF-A0AA36PIN8-F1
#
_entry.id   AF-A0AA36PIN8-F1
#
_cell.length_a   1.000
_cell.length_b   1.000
_cell.length_c   1.000
_cell.angle_alpha   90.00
_cell.angle_beta   90.00
_cell.angle_gamma   90.00
#
_symmetry.space_group_name_H-M   'P 1'
#
loop_
_entity.id
_entity.type
_entity.pdbx_description
1 polymer ?
#
loop_
_entity_poly.entity_id
_entity_poly.type
_entity_poly.pdbx_seq_one_letter_code
_entity_poly.pdbx_strand_id
1 'polypeptide(L)'
;MSLLTTSLVDMLKPSKEKKILFYDSFVIEHTLISVSAIVSQVMLLPETYEVNDGGLDRDIDSLISDLPQSSLKLRRDMKAYYLGGNIDIGVLIQDNEEREFISNLFTSEANKLKISNRELVLRSLNASTFLNYFFLFENSIKKIYIEEYQTNPDEFLRSKDLISKLLRKKLKKDNTHSLFYEQLYKRTKTLISEKNLNSLWGVLNFIRNQQAHSNGKFDTKAQDILESKIEEYCASYKDEESKDNTLAIKMLLHVLEEILEQVKENGYITFNNSIENLIKNISIMVMESLYHCEPMK
;
A
#
# COMPACT_ATOMS: atom_id res chain seq x y z
N MET A 1 -13.89 2.10 13.79
CA MET A 1 -13.64 3.37 13.07
C MET A 1 -12.16 3.65 12.88
N SER A 2 -11.31 3.73 13.92
CA SER A 2 -9.95 4.30 13.74
C SER A 2 -9.08 3.56 12.71
N LEU A 3 -9.17 2.23 12.59
CA LEU A 3 -8.30 1.45 11.69
C LEU A 3 -8.42 1.70 10.18
N LEU A 4 -9.55 2.21 9.70
CA LEU A 4 -9.82 2.29 8.25
C LEU A 4 -9.85 3.73 7.76
N THR A 5 -10.05 4.69 8.67
CA THR A 5 -10.34 6.09 8.30
C THR A 5 -9.32 7.09 8.84
N THR A 6 -8.38 6.69 9.72
CA THR A 6 -7.41 7.64 10.29
C THR A 6 -6.12 7.73 9.47
N SER A 7 -5.75 8.96 9.11
CA SER A 7 -4.41 9.30 8.65
C SER A 7 -3.41 9.40 9.81
N LEU A 8 -3.89 9.48 11.06
CA LEU A 8 -3.05 9.53 12.26
C LEU A 8 -2.40 8.17 12.49
N VAL A 9 -1.07 8.15 12.46
CA VAL A 9 -0.27 6.96 12.74
C VAL A 9 0.35 7.12 14.12
N ASP A 10 -0.01 6.24 15.04
CA ASP A 10 0.68 6.08 16.30
C ASP A 10 1.23 4.65 16.37
N MET A 11 2.42 4.49 16.93
CA MET A 11 3.13 3.21 17.00
C MET A 11 3.70 3.03 18.39
N LEU A 12 3.71 1.79 18.87
CA LEU A 12 4.32 1.46 20.14
C LEU A 12 5.79 1.88 20.16
N LYS A 13 6.13 2.80 21.06
CA LYS A 13 7.50 3.22 21.25
C LYS A 13 8.37 2.03 21.71
N PRO A 14 9.48 1.71 21.02
CA PRO A 14 10.41 0.69 21.50
C PRO A 14 10.90 1.03 22.91
N SER A 15 10.86 0.04 23.81
CA SER A 15 11.35 0.23 25.17
C SER A 15 12.87 0.21 25.18
N LYS A 16 13.49 1.09 25.99
CA LYS A 16 14.95 1.07 26.19
C LYS A 16 15.44 -0.27 26.77
N GLU A 17 14.58 -0.97 27.49
CA GLU A 17 14.85 -2.25 28.15
C GLU A 17 14.57 -3.46 27.24
N LYS A 18 13.86 -3.26 26.13
CA LYS A 18 13.47 -4.33 25.19
C LYS A 18 13.90 -3.97 23.77
N LYS A 19 15.16 -4.28 23.46
CA LYS A 19 15.77 -4.01 22.15
C LYS A 19 15.49 -5.15 21.18
N ILE A 20 14.57 -4.92 20.25
CA ILE A 20 14.16 -5.90 19.24
C ILE A 20 14.47 -5.32 17.85
N LEU A 21 15.58 -5.79 17.26
CA LEU A 21 16.17 -5.20 16.05
C LEU A 21 15.19 -5.13 14.87
N PHE A 22 14.38 -6.18 14.66
CA PHE A 22 13.42 -6.19 13.57
C PHE A 22 12.32 -5.14 13.75
N TYR A 23 11.92 -4.86 15.00
CA TYR A 23 10.86 -3.91 15.29
C TYR A 23 11.39 -2.48 15.17
N ASP A 24 12.60 -2.21 15.69
CA ASP A 24 13.27 -0.92 15.53
C ASP A 24 13.45 -0.55 14.06
N SER A 25 13.89 -1.51 13.24
CA SER A 25 14.05 -1.32 11.79
C SER A 25 12.70 -1.08 11.10
N PHE A 26 11.67 -1.88 11.44
CA PHE A 26 10.32 -1.70 10.91
C PHE A 26 9.78 -0.30 11.22
N VAL A 27 9.91 0.19 12.45
CA VAL A 27 9.42 1.51 12.86
C VAL A 27 10.08 2.62 12.04
N ILE A 28 11.40 2.56 11.84
CA ILE A 28 12.13 3.56 11.04
C ILE A 28 11.65 3.54 9.59
N GLU A 29 11.64 2.37 8.95
CA GLU A 29 11.20 2.23 7.56
C GLU A 29 9.72 2.66 7.40
N HIS A 30 8.87 2.32 8.37
CA HIS A 30 7.47 2.74 8.41
C HIS A 30 7.34 4.25 8.49
N THR A 31 8.09 4.93 9.37
CA THR A 31 8.07 6.40 9.49
C THR A 31 8.47 7.08 8.19
N LEU A 32 9.50 6.58 7.50
CA LEU A 32 9.96 7.15 6.23
C LEU A 32 8.89 7.07 5.14
N ILE A 33 8.09 6.00 5.12
CA ILE A 33 6.93 5.86 4.22
C ILE A 33 5.80 6.79 4.67
N SER A 34 5.38 6.70 5.94
CA SER A 34 4.20 7.41 6.44
C SER A 34 4.31 8.92 6.37
N VAL A 35 5.42 9.50 6.81
CA VAL A 35 5.58 10.96 6.81
C VAL A 35 5.54 11.50 5.39
N SER A 36 6.25 10.84 4.47
CA SER A 36 6.30 11.25 3.06
C SER A 36 4.92 11.13 2.40
N ALA A 37 4.19 10.04 2.66
CA ALA A 37 2.84 9.83 2.14
C ALA A 37 1.86 10.88 2.64
N ILE A 38 1.80 11.09 3.97
CA ILE A 38 0.91 12.07 4.59
C ILE A 38 1.18 13.47 4.05
N VAL A 39 2.46 13.91 4.01
CA VAL A 39 2.80 15.23 3.48
C VAL A 39 2.36 15.37 2.03
N SER A 40 2.63 14.37 1.19
CA SER A 40 2.30 14.44 -0.24
C SER A 40 0.78 14.44 -0.49
N GLN A 41 0.03 13.66 0.28
CA GLN A 41 -1.43 13.53 0.14
C GLN A 41 -2.16 14.76 0.70
N VAL A 42 -1.74 15.28 1.85
CA VAL A 42 -2.36 16.45 2.50
C VAL A 42 -2.22 17.71 1.63
N MET A 43 -1.13 17.84 0.86
CA MET A 43 -0.95 18.95 -0.09
C MET A 43 -1.92 18.88 -1.29
N LEU A 44 -2.74 17.83 -1.40
CA LEU A 44 -3.78 17.68 -2.41
C LEU A 44 -5.20 17.76 -1.80
N LEU A 45 -5.29 18.13 -0.52
CA LEU A 45 -6.53 18.36 0.20
C LEU A 45 -6.82 19.87 0.25
N PRO A 46 -8.01 20.32 -0.21
CA PRO A 46 -8.40 21.74 -0.22
C PRO A 46 -8.31 22.41 1.16
N GLU A 47 -8.59 21.65 2.21
CA GLU A 47 -8.56 22.08 3.62
C GLU A 47 -7.16 22.56 4.05
N THR A 48 -6.09 22.12 3.38
CA THR A 48 -4.71 22.51 3.68
C THR A 48 -4.41 23.97 3.32
N TYR A 49 -5.09 24.53 2.33
CA TYR A 49 -4.79 25.86 1.79
C TYR A 49 -5.94 26.86 1.92
N GLU A 50 -7.01 26.53 2.65
CA GLU A 50 -8.22 27.35 2.75
C GLU A 50 -8.83 27.71 1.38
N VAL A 51 -8.56 26.88 0.36
CA VAL A 51 -9.14 27.00 -0.98
C VAL A 51 -10.30 26.02 -1.13
N ASN A 52 -11.24 26.35 -2.02
CA ASN A 52 -12.25 25.37 -2.42
C ASN A 52 -11.67 24.34 -3.40
N ASP A 53 -12.32 23.19 -3.52
CA ASP A 53 -11.91 22.08 -4.41
C ASP A 53 -11.58 22.56 -5.83
N GLY A 54 -12.40 23.45 -6.40
CA GLY A 54 -12.19 23.99 -7.75
C GLY A 54 -11.00 24.95 -7.88
N GLY A 55 -10.52 25.53 -6.78
CA GLY A 55 -9.28 26.30 -6.74
C GLY A 55 -8.08 25.38 -6.88
N LEU A 56 -8.01 24.36 -6.03
CA LEU A 56 -6.92 23.40 -6.02
C LEU A 56 -6.87 22.55 -7.28
N ASP A 57 -8.02 22.12 -7.81
CA ASP A 57 -8.08 21.40 -9.09
C ASP A 57 -7.47 22.22 -10.24
N ARG A 58 -7.75 23.54 -10.29
CA ARG A 58 -7.17 24.43 -11.31
C ARG A 58 -5.67 24.59 -11.18
N ASP A 59 -5.16 24.68 -9.95
CA ASP A 59 -3.72 24.79 -9.71
C ASP A 59 -2.98 23.52 -10.17
N ILE A 60 -3.55 22.36 -9.88
CA ILE A 60 -3.01 21.07 -10.34
C ILE A 60 -3.10 20.95 -11.87
N ASP A 61 -4.21 21.35 -12.47
CA ASP A 61 -4.36 21.36 -13.93
C ASP A 61 -3.31 22.28 -14.59
N SER A 62 -3.07 23.47 -14.02
CA SER A 62 -2.05 24.39 -14.50
C SER A 62 -0.67 23.74 -14.45
N LEU A 63 -0.30 23.14 -13.30
CA LEU A 63 0.98 22.46 -13.13
C LEU A 63 1.18 21.34 -14.16
N ILE A 64 0.16 20.53 -14.41
CA ILE A 64 0.20 19.45 -15.40
C ILE A 64 0.34 20.02 -16.81
N SER A 65 -0.38 21.09 -17.12
CA SER A 65 -0.37 21.72 -18.44
C SER A 65 0.96 22.43 -18.78
N ASP A 66 1.74 22.80 -17.77
CA ASP A 66 3.06 23.45 -17.92
C ASP A 66 4.22 22.45 -18.14
N LEU A 67 4.01 21.16 -17.86
CA LEU A 67 5.04 20.11 -18.02
C LEU A 67 5.60 20.00 -19.45
N PRO A 68 4.78 20.06 -20.52
CA PRO A 68 5.28 20.07 -21.89
C PRO A 68 6.26 21.20 -22.19
N GLN A 69 5.91 22.44 -21.80
CA GLN A 69 6.74 23.62 -22.05
C GLN A 69 8.06 23.55 -21.29
N SER A 70 8.01 23.10 -20.03
CA SER A 70 9.21 22.87 -19.22
C SER A 70 10.14 21.83 -19.85
N SER A 71 9.57 20.75 -20.39
CA SER A 71 10.32 19.69 -21.06
C SER A 71 10.95 20.14 -22.39
N LEU A 72 10.25 20.99 -23.15
CA LEU A 72 10.79 21.61 -24.37
C LEU A 72 11.94 22.58 -24.06
N LYS A 73 11.78 23.39 -23.02
CA LYS A 73 12.82 24.31 -22.55
C LYS A 73 14.09 23.55 -22.15
N LEU A 74 13.96 22.48 -21.35
CA LEU A 74 15.10 21.65 -20.96
C LEU A 74 15.85 21.07 -22.16
N ARG A 75 15.13 20.56 -23.18
CA ARG A 75 15.74 20.05 -24.43
C ARG A 75 16.52 21.14 -25.17
N ARG A 76 15.95 22.35 -25.25
CA ARG A 76 16.64 23.50 -25.88
C ARG A 76 17.92 23.85 -25.12
N ASP A 77 17.85 23.92 -23.79
CA ASP A 77 18.97 24.31 -22.94
C ASP A 77 20.07 23.24 -22.93
N MET A 78 19.71 21.96 -23.06
CA MET A 78 20.63 20.84 -23.20
C MET A 78 21.63 21.05 -24.35
N LYS A 79 21.17 21.53 -25.50
CA LYS A 79 22.03 21.85 -26.65
C LYS A 79 23.07 22.92 -26.31
N ALA A 80 22.67 23.95 -25.57
CA ALA A 80 23.58 24.99 -25.11
C ALA A 80 24.63 24.46 -24.13
N TYR A 81 24.25 23.57 -23.22
CA TYR A 81 25.18 22.94 -22.27
C TYR A 81 26.23 22.06 -22.98
N TYR A 82 25.82 21.23 -23.95
CA TYR A 82 26.76 20.40 -24.71
C TYR A 82 27.73 21.25 -25.54
N LEU A 83 27.25 22.31 -26.18
CA LEU A 83 28.10 23.27 -26.89
C LEU A 83 29.10 23.95 -25.95
N GLY A 84 28.67 24.36 -24.75
CA GLY A 84 29.56 24.92 -23.73
C GLY A 84 30.64 23.94 -23.23
N GLY A 85 30.39 22.63 -23.34
CA GLY A 85 31.34 21.56 -23.04
C GLY A 85 32.20 21.12 -24.23
N ASN A 86 32.14 21.80 -25.38
CA ASN A 86 32.78 21.41 -26.64
C ASN A 86 32.37 20.02 -27.14
N ILE A 87 31.14 19.59 -26.86
CA ILE A 87 30.56 18.34 -27.37
C ILE A 87 29.56 18.69 -28.47
N ASP A 88 29.83 18.26 -29.70
CA ASP A 88 28.88 18.33 -30.80
C ASP A 88 27.92 17.13 -30.74
N ILE A 89 26.68 17.40 -30.37
CA ILE A 89 25.61 16.39 -30.31
C ILE A 89 24.86 16.22 -31.64
N GLY A 90 25.22 17.01 -32.68
CA GLY A 90 24.57 16.97 -33.97
C GLY A 90 23.06 17.30 -33.91
N VAL A 91 22.30 16.68 -34.82
CA VAL A 91 20.83 16.75 -34.82
C VAL A 91 20.29 15.68 -33.88
N LEU A 92 19.52 16.09 -32.87
CA LEU A 92 18.80 15.15 -32.04
C LEU A 92 17.67 14.54 -32.87
N ILE A 93 17.73 13.23 -33.13
CA ILE A 93 16.68 12.48 -33.86
C ILE A 93 15.29 12.77 -33.27
N GLN A 94 15.25 12.93 -31.95
CA GLN A 94 14.10 13.26 -31.12
C GLN A 94 13.35 14.54 -31.51
N ASP A 95 14.01 15.49 -32.19
CA ASP A 95 13.39 16.75 -32.63
C ASP A 95 12.53 16.56 -33.89
N ASN A 96 12.70 15.44 -34.60
CA ASN A 96 11.99 15.11 -35.83
C ASN A 96 10.92 14.01 -35.64
N GLU A 97 10.71 13.55 -34.40
CA GLU A 97 9.70 12.54 -34.06
C GLU A 97 8.42 13.23 -33.54
N GLU A 98 7.25 12.74 -33.95
CA GLU A 98 5.98 13.13 -33.31
C GLU A 98 5.97 12.58 -31.89
N ARG A 99 5.72 13.46 -30.91
CA ARG A 99 5.82 13.13 -29.48
C ARG A 99 4.57 13.55 -28.74
N GLU A 100 4.02 12.60 -28.00
CA GLU A 100 2.96 12.82 -27.02
C GLU A 100 3.60 13.11 -25.65
N PHE A 101 3.13 14.16 -24.97
CA PHE A 101 3.55 14.42 -23.60
C PHE A 101 2.75 13.58 -22.61
N ILE A 102 3.42 13.02 -21.61
CA ILE A 102 2.78 12.18 -20.57
C ILE A 102 1.64 12.92 -19.87
N SER A 103 1.75 14.24 -19.69
CA SER A 103 0.68 15.09 -19.15
C SER A 103 -0.62 15.04 -19.97
N ASN A 104 -0.54 14.91 -21.30
CA ASN A 104 -1.71 14.80 -22.16
C ASN A 104 -2.40 13.45 -21.98
N LEU A 105 -1.60 12.37 -21.91
CA LEU A 105 -2.11 11.02 -21.63
C LEU A 105 -2.75 10.94 -20.25
N PHE A 106 -2.15 11.59 -19.25
CA PHE A 106 -2.67 11.65 -17.88
C PHE A 106 -4.04 12.34 -17.84
N THR A 107 -4.16 13.52 -18.45
CA THR A 107 -5.44 14.25 -18.57
C THR A 107 -6.48 13.45 -19.35
N SER A 108 -6.08 12.76 -20.43
CA SER A 108 -6.97 11.87 -21.18
C SER A 108 -7.52 10.75 -20.30
N GLU A 109 -6.68 10.16 -19.46
CA GLU A 109 -7.09 9.11 -18.53
C GLU A 109 -8.05 9.64 -17.46
N ALA A 110 -7.75 10.78 -16.83
CA ALA A 110 -8.66 11.42 -15.88
C ALA A 110 -10.05 11.66 -16.48
N ASN A 111 -10.10 12.14 -17.73
CA ASN A 111 -11.34 12.37 -18.47
C ASN A 111 -12.12 11.06 -18.75
N LYS A 112 -11.43 9.98 -19.15
CA LYS A 112 -12.07 8.67 -19.35
C LYS A 112 -12.70 8.15 -18.05
N LEU A 113 -12.01 8.36 -16.93
CA LEU A 113 -12.45 7.94 -15.61
C LEU A 113 -13.45 8.92 -14.96
N LYS A 114 -13.76 10.05 -15.62
CA LYS A 114 -14.66 11.10 -15.12
C LYS A 114 -14.27 11.65 -13.74
N ILE A 115 -12.97 11.86 -13.54
CA ILE A 115 -12.40 12.43 -12.31
C ILE A 115 -11.51 13.64 -12.63
N SER A 116 -11.21 14.47 -11.63
CA SER A 116 -10.23 15.54 -11.79
C SER A 116 -8.80 14.98 -11.85
N ASN A 117 -7.87 15.75 -12.42
CA ASN A 117 -6.47 15.37 -12.42
C ASN A 117 -5.90 15.25 -11.00
N ARG A 118 -6.32 16.11 -10.06
CA ARG A 118 -5.98 16.02 -8.64
C ARG A 118 -6.36 14.67 -8.04
N GLU A 119 -7.58 14.23 -8.29
CA GLU A 119 -8.08 12.93 -7.83
C GLU A 119 -7.26 11.78 -8.44
N LEU A 120 -6.88 11.86 -9.73
CA LEU A 120 -6.01 10.86 -10.35
C LEU A 120 -4.60 10.84 -9.74
N VAL A 121 -4.04 12.01 -9.38
CA VAL A 121 -2.76 12.10 -8.65
C VAL A 121 -2.88 11.45 -7.27
N LEU A 122 -3.92 11.77 -6.49
CA LEU A 122 -4.18 11.18 -5.19
C LEU A 122 -4.27 9.65 -5.27
N ARG A 123 -5.03 9.11 -6.23
CA ARG A 123 -5.14 7.66 -6.47
C ARG A 123 -3.78 7.02 -6.76
N SER A 124 -2.94 7.68 -7.55
CA SER A 124 -1.60 7.20 -7.89
C SER A 124 -0.67 7.18 -6.67
N LEU A 125 -0.74 8.22 -5.84
CA LEU A 125 0.02 8.29 -4.57
C LEU A 125 -0.45 7.23 -3.57
N ASN A 126 -1.76 7.01 -3.44
CA ASN A 126 -2.32 5.98 -2.56
C ASN A 126 -1.89 4.58 -3.01
N ALA A 127 -1.89 4.31 -4.31
CA ALA A 127 -1.42 3.04 -4.87
C ALA A 127 0.07 2.80 -4.58
N SER A 128 0.90 3.83 -4.77
CA SER A 128 2.34 3.75 -4.43
C SER A 128 2.56 3.51 -2.93
N THR A 129 1.81 4.22 -2.09
CA THR A 129 1.90 4.11 -0.63
C THR A 129 1.45 2.73 -0.14
N PHE A 130 0.35 2.20 -0.68
CA PHE A 130 -0.09 0.83 -0.43
C PHE A 130 1.01 -0.20 -0.74
N LEU A 131 1.66 -0.08 -1.90
CA LEU A 131 2.76 -0.99 -2.29
C LEU A 131 3.94 -0.89 -1.32
N ASN A 132 4.32 0.32 -0.91
CA ASN A 132 5.42 0.53 0.03
C ASN A 132 5.14 -0.13 1.38
N TYR A 133 3.94 0.04 1.95
CA TYR A 133 3.57 -0.66 3.20
C TYR A 133 3.52 -2.18 3.02
N PHE A 134 2.98 -2.65 1.89
CA PHE A 134 2.94 -4.07 1.59
C PHE A 134 4.34 -4.69 1.58
N PHE A 135 5.28 -4.05 0.87
CA PHE A 135 6.65 -4.52 0.78
C PHE A 135 7.39 -4.41 2.11
N LEU A 136 7.18 -3.34 2.87
CA LEU A 136 7.74 -3.20 4.21
C LEU A 136 7.32 -4.38 5.10
N PHE A 137 6.02 -4.68 5.15
CA PHE A 137 5.51 -5.78 5.96
C PHE A 137 6.03 -7.14 5.49
N GLU A 138 6.01 -7.39 4.18
CA GLU A 138 6.56 -8.59 3.57
C GLU A 138 8.04 -8.77 3.93
N ASN A 139 8.85 -7.73 3.73
CA ASN A 139 10.29 -7.77 3.98
C ASN A 139 10.60 -7.93 5.45
N SER A 140 9.83 -7.30 6.35
CA SER A 140 10.03 -7.40 7.79
C SER A 140 9.87 -8.84 8.27
N ILE A 141 8.77 -9.51 7.90
CA ILE A 141 8.54 -10.91 8.29
C ILE A 141 9.54 -11.84 7.61
N LYS A 142 9.91 -11.59 6.35
CA LYS A 142 10.95 -12.38 5.65
C LYS A 142 12.32 -12.25 6.31
N LYS A 143 12.76 -11.04 6.65
CA LYS A 143 14.04 -10.80 7.34
C LYS A 143 14.10 -11.60 8.65
N ILE A 144 13.06 -11.48 9.49
CA ILE A 144 12.95 -12.27 10.72
C ILE A 144 13.07 -13.78 10.44
N TYR A 145 12.34 -14.28 9.44
CA TYR A 145 12.40 -15.68 9.04
C TYR A 145 13.81 -16.11 8.60
N ILE A 146 14.45 -15.33 7.72
CA ILE A 146 15.77 -15.61 7.15
C ILE A 146 16.83 -15.66 8.25
N GLU A 147 16.83 -14.67 9.14
CA GLU A 147 17.86 -14.48 10.17
C GLU A 147 17.80 -15.57 11.25
N GLU A 148 16.61 -16.00 11.66
CA GLU A 148 16.45 -16.82 12.87
C GLU A 148 15.84 -18.22 12.61
N TYR A 149 15.18 -18.44 11.46
CA TYR A 149 14.32 -19.61 11.26
C TYR A 149 14.53 -20.37 9.96
N GLN A 150 15.20 -19.79 8.96
CA GLN A 150 15.49 -20.43 7.69
C GLN A 150 16.52 -21.55 7.87
N THR A 151 16.19 -22.73 7.34
CA THR A 151 17.03 -23.92 7.43
C THR A 151 17.64 -24.30 6.09
N ASN A 152 16.99 -23.92 4.99
CA ASN A 152 17.49 -24.11 3.63
C ASN A 152 17.72 -22.73 2.99
N PRO A 153 18.97 -22.31 2.75
CA PRO A 153 19.30 -21.04 2.11
C PRO A 153 18.69 -20.86 0.71
N ASP A 154 18.50 -21.95 -0.04
CA ASP A 154 17.96 -21.93 -1.41
C ASP A 154 16.42 -21.88 -1.47
N GLU A 155 15.77 -21.76 -0.30
CA GLU A 155 14.31 -21.71 -0.21
C GLU A 155 13.75 -20.42 -0.83
N PHE A 156 12.93 -20.56 -1.88
CA PHE A 156 12.26 -19.42 -2.49
C PHE A 156 11.06 -18.94 -1.66
N LEU A 157 11.16 -17.73 -1.09
CA LEU A 157 10.16 -17.15 -0.20
C LEU A 157 9.13 -16.30 -0.96
N ARG A 158 7.93 -16.86 -1.18
CA ARG A 158 6.83 -16.16 -1.88
C ARG A 158 5.98 -15.34 -0.91
N SER A 159 5.45 -14.21 -1.39
CA SER A 159 4.55 -13.33 -0.63
C SER A 159 3.32 -14.07 -0.09
N LYS A 160 2.76 -15.00 -0.86
CA LYS A 160 1.59 -15.81 -0.44
C LYS A 160 1.87 -16.71 0.79
N ASP A 161 3.13 -17.02 1.06
CA ASP A 161 3.54 -17.92 2.14
C ASP A 161 3.87 -17.14 3.44
N LEU A 162 3.76 -15.80 3.42
CA LEU A 162 4.19 -14.93 4.53
C LEU A 162 3.56 -15.31 5.87
N ILE A 163 2.23 -15.47 5.90
CA ILE A 163 1.47 -15.78 7.12
C ILE A 163 1.52 -17.28 7.41
N SER A 164 0.97 -18.09 6.51
CA SER A 164 0.79 -19.55 6.67
C SER A 164 2.07 -20.35 6.85
N LYS A 165 3.23 -19.80 6.45
CA LYS A 165 4.53 -20.48 6.54
C LYS A 165 5.54 -19.69 7.37
N LEU A 166 5.86 -18.44 7.00
CA LEU A 166 7.00 -17.74 7.61
C LEU A 166 6.68 -17.29 9.05
N LEU A 167 5.60 -16.50 9.21
CA LEU A 167 5.11 -16.08 10.52
C LEU A 167 4.76 -17.28 11.39
N ARG A 168 4.03 -18.26 10.83
CA ARG A 168 3.68 -19.50 11.55
C ARG A 168 4.89 -20.24 12.08
N LYS A 169 5.98 -20.37 11.31
CA LYS A 169 7.19 -21.09 11.72
C LYS A 169 7.87 -20.38 12.90
N LYS A 170 7.97 -19.05 12.87
CA LYS A 170 8.46 -18.23 13.99
C LYS A 170 7.63 -18.51 15.24
N LEU A 171 6.32 -18.26 15.17
CA LEU A 171 5.41 -18.37 16.31
C LEU A 171 5.41 -19.76 16.95
N LYS A 172 5.55 -20.82 16.13
CA LYS A 172 5.66 -22.20 16.62
C LYS A 172 7.01 -22.49 17.27
N LYS A 173 8.13 -22.07 16.66
CA LYS A 173 9.46 -22.30 17.22
C LYS A 173 9.67 -21.53 18.53
N ASP A 174 9.12 -20.34 18.63
CA ASP A 174 9.19 -19.50 19.83
C ASP A 174 8.15 -19.88 20.90
N ASN A 175 7.23 -20.79 20.57
CA ASN A 175 6.09 -21.14 21.42
C ASN A 175 5.22 -19.92 21.83
N THR A 176 5.05 -18.95 20.93
CA THR A 176 4.32 -17.69 21.15
C THR A 176 3.01 -17.59 20.36
N HIS A 177 2.61 -18.66 19.65
CA HIS A 177 1.44 -18.65 18.75
C HIS A 177 0.16 -18.14 19.40
N SER A 178 -0.27 -18.71 20.53
CA SER A 178 -1.49 -18.27 21.23
C SER A 178 -1.39 -16.84 21.74
N LEU A 179 -0.25 -16.46 22.33
CA LEU A 179 -0.02 -15.11 22.85
C LEU A 179 -0.07 -14.07 21.72
N PHE A 180 0.50 -14.39 20.55
CA PHE A 180 0.49 -13.50 19.39
C PHE A 180 -0.93 -13.19 18.93
N TYR A 181 -1.77 -14.21 18.74
CA TYR A 181 -3.15 -13.99 18.30
C TYR A 181 -4.01 -13.31 19.37
N GLU A 182 -3.76 -13.56 20.66
CA GLU A 182 -4.38 -12.80 21.74
C GLU A 182 -4.01 -11.31 21.66
N GLN A 183 -2.73 -11.00 21.46
CA GLN A 183 -2.22 -9.63 21.32
C GLN A 183 -2.74 -8.94 20.04
N LEU A 184 -2.82 -9.68 18.94
CA LEU A 184 -3.34 -9.18 17.67
C LEU A 184 -4.84 -8.87 17.77
N TYR A 185 -5.62 -9.75 18.40
CA TYR A 185 -7.04 -9.51 18.62
C TYR A 185 -7.28 -8.31 19.55
N LYS A 186 -6.49 -8.16 20.62
CA LYS A 186 -6.58 -7.01 21.53
C LYS A 186 -6.45 -5.67 20.79
N ARG A 187 -5.57 -5.60 19.78
CA ARG A 187 -5.32 -4.41 18.95
C ARG A 187 -6.35 -4.21 17.86
N THR A 188 -6.65 -5.27 17.11
CA THR A 188 -7.43 -5.19 15.87
C THR A 188 -8.94 -5.25 16.13
N LYS A 189 -9.36 -6.03 17.13
CA LYS A 189 -10.75 -6.48 17.34
C LYS A 189 -11.38 -7.22 16.16
N THR A 190 -10.58 -7.54 15.13
CA THR A 190 -11.02 -8.21 13.89
C THR A 190 -10.22 -9.47 13.60
N LEU A 191 -8.92 -9.52 13.87
CA LEU A 191 -8.07 -10.65 13.53
C LEU A 191 -7.91 -11.57 14.74
N ILE A 192 -8.72 -12.63 14.78
CA ILE A 192 -8.86 -13.54 15.93
C ILE A 192 -7.92 -14.74 15.77
N SER A 193 -7.71 -15.22 14.54
CA SER A 193 -6.91 -16.41 14.27
C SER A 193 -5.94 -16.28 13.09
N GLU A 194 -5.11 -17.32 12.95
CA GLU A 194 -4.24 -17.51 11.78
C GLU A 194 -5.04 -17.55 10.48
N LYS A 195 -6.24 -18.15 10.51
CA LYS A 195 -7.09 -18.27 9.33
C LYS A 195 -7.55 -16.88 8.86
N ASN A 196 -8.05 -16.03 9.75
CA ASN A 196 -8.50 -14.67 9.36
C ASN A 196 -7.34 -13.86 8.79
N LEU A 197 -6.20 -13.84 9.48
CA LEU A 197 -5.02 -13.08 9.04
C LEU A 197 -4.50 -13.59 7.69
N ASN A 198 -4.46 -14.91 7.48
CA ASN A 198 -4.00 -15.48 6.22
C ASN A 198 -4.96 -15.21 5.06
N SER A 199 -6.27 -15.29 5.28
CA SER A 199 -7.26 -14.98 4.24
C SER A 199 -7.25 -13.49 3.88
N LEU A 200 -7.14 -12.59 4.87
CA LEU A 200 -6.99 -11.14 4.62
C LEU A 200 -5.70 -10.83 3.85
N TRP A 201 -4.59 -11.43 4.25
CA TRP A 201 -3.34 -11.34 3.50
C TRP A 201 -3.48 -11.85 2.07
N GLY A 202 -4.26 -12.92 1.88
CA GLY A 202 -4.60 -13.46 0.56
C GLY A 202 -5.31 -12.44 -0.35
N VAL A 203 -6.23 -11.65 0.20
CA VAL A 203 -6.91 -10.54 -0.50
C VAL A 203 -5.89 -9.44 -0.84
N LEU A 204 -5.16 -8.93 0.15
CA LEU A 204 -4.19 -7.84 -0.03
C LEU A 204 -3.09 -8.20 -1.03
N ASN A 205 -2.57 -9.43 -0.97
CA ASN A 205 -1.57 -9.93 -1.91
C ASN A 205 -2.11 -10.06 -3.34
N PHE A 206 -3.40 -10.38 -3.50
CA PHE A 206 -4.02 -10.39 -4.82
C PHE A 206 -4.16 -8.98 -5.39
N ILE A 207 -4.65 -8.03 -4.59
CA ILE A 207 -4.72 -6.60 -4.95
C ILE A 207 -3.34 -6.08 -5.35
N ARG A 208 -2.30 -6.37 -4.55
CA ARG A 208 -0.91 -6.00 -4.85
C ARG A 208 -0.42 -6.57 -6.17
N ASN A 209 -0.71 -7.84 -6.47
CA ASN A 209 -0.29 -8.45 -7.73
C ASN A 209 -1.00 -7.81 -8.92
N GLN A 210 -2.30 -7.49 -8.81
CA GLN A 210 -3.00 -6.79 -9.87
C GLN A 210 -2.47 -5.37 -10.07
N GLN A 211 -2.13 -4.67 -8.99
CA GLN A 211 -1.51 -3.36 -9.09
C GLN A 211 -0.12 -3.44 -9.76
N ALA A 212 0.73 -4.39 -9.37
CA ALA A 212 2.09 -4.49 -9.87
C ALA A 212 2.20 -5.00 -11.31
N HIS A 213 1.32 -5.92 -11.74
CA HIS A 213 1.43 -6.60 -13.03
C HIS A 213 0.42 -6.12 -14.08
N SER A 214 -0.72 -5.61 -13.62
CA SER A 214 -1.83 -5.21 -14.50
C SER A 214 -2.15 -3.71 -14.37
N ASN A 215 -1.31 -2.95 -13.65
CA ASN A 215 -1.55 -1.55 -13.29
C ASN A 215 -2.96 -1.33 -12.70
N GLY A 216 -3.40 -2.26 -11.87
CA GLY A 216 -4.67 -2.20 -11.16
C GLY A 216 -5.89 -2.63 -11.97
N LYS A 217 -5.71 -3.13 -13.20
CA LYS A 217 -6.81 -3.67 -14.04
C LYS A 217 -7.23 -5.07 -13.61
N PHE A 218 -8.54 -5.31 -13.61
CA PHE A 218 -9.19 -6.58 -13.27
C PHE A 218 -10.06 -7.04 -14.44
N ASP A 219 -9.58 -8.04 -15.18
CA ASP A 219 -10.41 -8.78 -16.14
C ASP A 219 -11.44 -9.67 -15.41
N THR A 220 -12.41 -10.22 -16.13
CA THR A 220 -13.48 -11.06 -15.55
C THR A 220 -12.93 -12.15 -14.62
N LYS A 221 -11.84 -12.81 -15.02
CA LYS A 221 -11.21 -13.87 -14.22
C LYS A 221 -10.61 -13.31 -12.93
N ALA A 222 -9.96 -12.14 -12.99
CA ALA A 222 -9.41 -11.49 -11.82
C ALA A 222 -10.51 -11.01 -10.86
N GLN A 223 -11.66 -10.58 -11.39
CA GLN A 223 -12.83 -10.23 -10.59
C GLN A 223 -13.36 -11.45 -9.82
N ASP A 224 -13.56 -12.59 -10.50
CA ASP A 224 -14.00 -13.83 -9.88
C ASP A 224 -13.04 -14.31 -8.76
N ILE A 225 -11.72 -14.15 -8.98
CA ILE A 225 -10.71 -14.50 -7.98
C ILE A 225 -10.77 -13.55 -6.77
N LEU A 226 -10.97 -12.25 -7.00
CA LEU A 226 -11.11 -11.28 -5.91
C LEU A 226 -12.33 -11.60 -5.06
N GLU A 227 -13.48 -11.85 -5.70
CA GLU A 227 -14.73 -12.23 -5.06
C GLU A 227 -14.55 -13.47 -4.21
N SER A 228 -14.00 -14.55 -4.78
CA SER A 228 -13.73 -15.79 -4.06
C SER A 228 -12.82 -15.59 -2.83
N LYS A 229 -11.83 -14.68 -2.91
CA LYS A 229 -10.94 -14.37 -1.77
C LYS A 229 -11.64 -13.59 -0.67
N ILE A 230 -12.51 -12.64 -1.04
CA ILE A 230 -13.32 -11.90 -0.08
C ILE A 230 -14.32 -12.85 0.58
N GLU A 231 -14.96 -13.74 -0.17
CA GLU A 231 -15.84 -14.79 0.36
C GLU A 231 -15.11 -15.73 1.32
N GLU A 232 -13.90 -16.18 0.98
CA GLU A 232 -13.05 -16.99 1.86
C GLU A 232 -12.76 -16.26 3.17
N TYR A 233 -12.44 -14.96 3.09
CA TYR A 233 -12.21 -14.13 4.26
C TYR A 233 -13.48 -14.00 5.12
N CYS A 234 -14.65 -13.73 4.51
CA CYS A 234 -15.94 -13.71 5.21
C CYS A 234 -16.25 -15.06 5.87
N ALA A 235 -16.01 -16.17 5.17
CA ALA A 235 -16.24 -17.51 5.68
C ALA A 235 -15.29 -17.87 6.84
N SER A 236 -14.10 -17.26 6.91
CA SER A 236 -13.15 -17.48 8.01
C SER A 236 -13.70 -17.11 9.39
N TYR A 237 -14.70 -16.23 9.45
CA TYR A 237 -15.39 -15.85 10.70
C TYR A 237 -16.58 -16.74 11.07
N LYS A 238 -17.14 -17.49 10.11
CA LYS A 238 -18.32 -18.35 10.35
C LYS A 238 -17.98 -19.58 11.20
N ASP A 239 -16.73 -20.02 11.17
CA ASP A 239 -16.26 -21.21 11.90
C ASP A 239 -15.90 -20.93 13.38
N GLU A 240 -15.78 -19.65 13.79
CA GLU A 240 -15.20 -19.25 15.09
C GLU A 240 -16.23 -18.94 16.20
N GLU A 241 -17.40 -19.57 16.16
CA GLU A 241 -18.56 -19.31 17.04
C GLU A 241 -19.17 -17.91 16.87
N SER A 242 -20.41 -17.93 16.41
CA SER A 242 -21.30 -16.84 16.01
C SER A 242 -21.77 -15.88 17.12
N LYS A 243 -20.96 -15.58 18.14
CA LYS A 243 -21.40 -14.75 19.28
C LYS A 243 -20.91 -13.31 19.31
N ASP A 244 -19.91 -12.95 18.51
CA ASP A 244 -19.46 -11.56 18.41
C ASP A 244 -19.10 -11.21 16.96
N ASN A 245 -20.13 -11.02 16.13
CA ASN A 245 -20.00 -10.23 14.90
C ASN A 245 -19.79 -8.76 15.30
N THR A 246 -18.62 -8.49 15.89
CA THR A 246 -18.25 -7.17 16.40
C THR A 246 -18.41 -6.14 15.29
N LEU A 247 -18.81 -4.93 15.65
CA LEU A 247 -18.93 -3.82 14.70
C LEU A 247 -17.66 -3.66 13.85
N ALA A 248 -16.49 -3.92 14.43
CA ALA A 248 -15.20 -3.84 13.74
C ALA A 248 -15.07 -4.80 12.55
N ILE A 249 -15.56 -6.05 12.69
CA ILE A 249 -15.53 -7.04 11.60
C ILE A 249 -16.45 -6.59 10.48
N LYS A 250 -17.69 -6.19 10.79
CA LYS A 250 -18.65 -5.69 9.80
C LYS A 250 -18.12 -4.49 9.01
N MET A 251 -17.45 -3.56 9.69
CA MET A 251 -16.84 -2.41 9.05
C MET A 251 -15.71 -2.80 8.08
N LEU A 252 -14.89 -3.80 8.44
CA LEU A 252 -13.84 -4.27 7.55
C LEU A 252 -14.42 -5.00 6.33
N LEU A 253 -15.47 -5.80 6.52
CA LEU A 253 -16.17 -6.45 5.41
C LEU A 253 -16.77 -5.43 4.45
N HIS A 254 -17.39 -4.38 4.97
CA HIS A 254 -17.95 -3.30 4.15
C HIS A 254 -16.90 -2.64 3.24
N VAL A 255 -15.69 -2.35 3.77
CA VAL A 255 -14.60 -1.81 2.95
C VAL A 255 -14.19 -2.79 1.83
N LEU A 256 -14.15 -4.10 2.10
CA LEU A 256 -13.81 -5.09 1.08
C LEU A 256 -14.91 -5.25 0.03
N GLU A 257 -16.18 -5.17 0.44
CA GLU A 257 -17.34 -5.17 -0.46
C GLU A 257 -17.34 -3.95 -1.39
N GLU A 258 -17.05 -2.75 -0.88
CA GLU A 258 -16.91 -1.54 -1.70
C GLU A 258 -15.82 -1.68 -2.77
N ILE A 259 -14.70 -2.33 -2.45
CA ILE A 259 -13.63 -2.62 -3.43
C ILE A 259 -14.17 -3.54 -4.54
N LEU A 260 -14.94 -4.56 -4.17
CA LEU A 260 -15.51 -5.49 -5.12
C LEU A 260 -16.51 -4.80 -6.06
N GLU A 261 -17.38 -3.95 -5.52
CA GLU A 261 -18.32 -3.15 -6.31
C GLU A 261 -17.60 -2.25 -7.31
N GLN A 262 -16.59 -1.51 -6.85
CA GLN A 262 -15.78 -0.64 -7.73
C GLN A 262 -15.11 -1.42 -8.86
N VAL A 263 -14.58 -2.61 -8.57
CA VAL A 263 -13.92 -3.47 -9.54
C VAL A 263 -14.92 -4.03 -10.56
N LYS A 264 -16.13 -4.40 -10.13
CA LYS A 264 -17.20 -4.87 -11.02
C LYS A 264 -17.69 -3.75 -11.96
N GLU A 265 -17.81 -2.52 -11.46
CA GLU A 265 -18.29 -1.39 -12.24
C GLU A 265 -17.23 -0.83 -13.21
N ASN A 266 -15.99 -0.70 -12.76
CA ASN A 266 -14.97 0.06 -13.46
C ASN A 266 -13.84 -0.80 -14.06
N GLY A 267 -13.73 -2.07 -13.65
CA GLY A 267 -12.66 -2.97 -14.07
C GLY A 267 -11.30 -2.65 -13.46
N TYR A 268 -11.23 -1.81 -12.43
CA TYR A 268 -10.00 -1.48 -11.69
C TYR A 268 -10.31 -1.10 -10.24
N ILE A 269 -9.31 -1.21 -9.37
CA ILE A 269 -9.40 -0.69 -8.00
C ILE A 269 -9.04 0.79 -7.99
N THR A 270 -9.90 1.60 -7.38
CA THR A 270 -9.53 2.95 -7.00
C THR A 270 -8.85 2.90 -5.64
N PHE A 271 -7.53 3.12 -5.59
CA PHE A 271 -6.80 3.21 -4.32
C PHE A 271 -7.26 4.44 -3.55
N ASN A 272 -8.19 4.23 -2.65
CA ASN A 272 -8.62 5.20 -1.65
C ASN A 272 -7.81 5.04 -0.37
N ASN A 273 -8.03 5.97 0.57
CA ASN A 273 -7.37 5.93 1.87
C ASN A 273 -7.68 4.65 2.64
N SER A 274 -8.82 3.99 2.40
CA SER A 274 -9.24 2.78 3.14
C SER A 274 -8.31 1.59 2.89
N ILE A 275 -7.95 1.30 1.64
CA ILE A 275 -7.05 0.18 1.29
C ILE A 275 -5.63 0.43 1.81
N GLU A 276 -5.15 1.66 1.64
CA GLU A 276 -3.85 2.07 2.16
C GLU A 276 -3.82 1.96 3.70
N ASN A 277 -4.84 2.49 4.38
CA ASN A 277 -4.96 2.42 5.83
C ASN A 277 -5.05 0.98 6.32
N LEU A 278 -5.72 0.11 5.56
CA LEU A 278 -5.84 -1.31 5.89
C LEU A 278 -4.47 -1.98 5.95
N ILE A 279 -3.65 -1.87 4.89
CA ILE A 279 -2.31 -2.48 4.89
C ILE A 279 -1.40 -1.81 5.92
N LYS A 280 -1.42 -0.47 6.02
CA LYS A 280 -0.62 0.31 6.98
C LYS A 280 -0.85 -0.18 8.40
N ASN A 281 -2.12 -0.24 8.81
CA ASN A 281 -2.43 -0.53 10.20
C ASN A 281 -2.33 -2.01 10.55
N ILE A 282 -2.65 -2.93 9.62
CA ILE A 282 -2.39 -4.36 9.85
C ILE A 282 -0.91 -4.60 10.06
N SER A 283 -0.06 -3.96 9.25
CA SER A 283 1.39 -4.09 9.35
C SER A 283 1.87 -3.68 10.75
N ILE A 284 1.47 -2.50 11.23
CA ILE A 284 1.79 -2.03 12.60
C ILE A 284 1.30 -3.04 13.63
N MET A 285 0.03 -3.44 13.58
CA MET A 285 -0.57 -4.29 14.60
C MET A 285 0.06 -5.68 14.67
N VAL A 286 0.43 -6.27 13.53
CA VAL A 286 1.16 -7.54 13.50
C VAL A 286 2.55 -7.36 14.07
N MET A 287 3.28 -6.32 13.66
CA MET A 287 4.65 -6.09 14.12
C MET A 287 4.71 -5.76 15.62
N GLU A 288 3.75 -5.01 16.14
CA GLU A 288 3.61 -4.75 17.57
C GLU A 288 3.23 -6.00 18.35
N SER A 289 2.34 -6.84 17.81
CA SER A 289 1.96 -8.10 18.46
C SER A 289 3.16 -9.04 18.53
N LEU A 290 3.97 -9.12 17.47
CA LEU A 290 5.26 -9.83 17.49
C LEU A 290 6.20 -9.24 18.53
N TYR A 291 6.41 -7.92 18.52
CA TYR A 291 7.25 -7.24 19.50
C TYR A 291 6.81 -7.53 20.93
N HIS A 292 5.52 -7.61 21.23
CA HIS A 292 5.03 -7.98 22.56
C HIS A 292 5.32 -9.42 22.96
N CYS A 293 5.31 -10.34 21.99
CA CYS A 293 5.63 -11.76 22.22
C CYS A 293 7.11 -12.01 22.49
N GLU A 294 8.00 -11.10 22.10
CA GLU A 294 9.43 -11.27 22.35
C GLU A 294 9.73 -11.27 23.86
N PRO A 295 10.58 -12.19 24.36
CA PRO A 295 11.01 -12.15 25.75
C PRO A 295 11.85 -10.90 26.02
N MET A 296 11.80 -10.39 27.25
CA MET A 296 12.81 -9.43 27.71
C MET A 296 14.14 -10.17 27.83
N LYS A 297 15.15 -9.72 27.09
CA LYS A 297 16.51 -10.26 27.17
C LYS A 297 17.30 -9.55 28.26
#